data_AF-A0A197JH27-F1
#
_entry.id   AF-A0A197JH27-F1
#
_cell.length_a   1.000
_cell.length_b   1.000
_cell.length_c   1.000
_cell.angle_alpha   90.00
_cell.angle_beta   90.00
_cell.angle_gamma   90.00
#
_symmetry.space_group_name_H-M   'P 1'
#
loop_
_entity.id
_entity.type
_entity.pdbx_description
1 polymer ?
#
loop_
_entity_poly.entity_id
_entity_poly.type
_entity_poly.pdbx_seq_one_letter_code
_entity_poly.pdbx_strand_id
1 'polypeptide(L)'
;MTESSNLEHQSPHGELRTAFYNPYDIKRRRRTSRSQFKTLEKAFIENPKPNASTRQQLAQRLSMTPRGIQVWFQNRRAKNK
;
A
#
# COMPACT_ATOMS: atom_id res chain seq x y z
N MET A 1 0.97 -0.87 -64.38
CA MET A 1 2.00 -1.85 -63.97
C MET A 1 2.08 -1.81 -62.47
N THR A 2 2.10 -2.99 -61.87
CA THR A 2 1.94 -3.31 -60.46
C THR A 2 3.07 -2.78 -59.58
N GLU A 3 2.74 -2.14 -58.48
CA GLU A 3 3.50 -2.24 -57.22
C GLU A 3 2.54 -1.80 -56.10
N SER A 4 1.77 -2.74 -55.57
CA SER A 4 2.14 -3.57 -54.42
C SER A 4 2.25 -2.76 -53.13
N SER A 5 1.13 -2.76 -52.41
CA SER A 5 1.05 -3.12 -51.00
C SER A 5 2.16 -2.63 -50.07
N ASN A 6 1.82 -1.71 -49.18
CA ASN A 6 2.26 -1.85 -47.79
C ASN A 6 1.07 -1.66 -46.85
N LEU A 7 0.47 -2.79 -46.47
CA LEU A 7 -0.59 -2.93 -45.49
C LEU A 7 0.05 -3.50 -44.20
N GLU A 8 0.74 -2.65 -43.44
CA GLU A 8 1.15 -2.95 -42.06
C GLU A 8 0.04 -2.44 -41.14
N HIS A 9 -1.00 -3.25 -40.91
CA HIS A 9 -1.17 -4.03 -39.69
C HIS A 9 -1.02 -3.26 -38.37
N GLN A 10 -2.18 -3.06 -37.76
CA GLN A 10 -2.45 -3.38 -36.35
C GLN A 10 -1.71 -2.57 -35.26
N SER A 11 -2.44 -1.65 -34.63
CA SER A 11 -3.14 -1.90 -33.35
C SER A 11 -3.47 -0.56 -32.68
N PRO A 12 -4.71 -0.34 -32.18
CA PRO A 12 -4.91 0.67 -31.15
C PRO A 12 -4.36 0.05 -29.87
N HIS A 13 -3.03 0.09 -29.69
CA HIS A 13 -2.45 -0.23 -28.41
C HIS A 13 -3.01 0.79 -27.43
N GLY A 14 -4.04 0.34 -26.69
CA GLY A 14 -4.74 1.13 -25.71
C GLY A 14 -3.72 1.92 -24.91
N GLU A 15 -3.90 3.24 -24.90
CA GLU A 15 -3.18 4.18 -24.06
C GLU A 15 -3.31 3.70 -22.62
N LEU A 16 -2.39 2.79 -22.28
CA LEU A 16 -2.15 2.33 -20.94
C LEU A 16 -1.85 3.61 -20.19
N ARG A 17 -2.66 3.89 -19.19
CA ARG A 17 -2.68 5.11 -18.40
C ARG A 17 -1.31 5.34 -17.73
N THR A 18 -0.31 5.82 -18.46
CA THR A 18 1.01 6.18 -17.89
C THR A 18 0.97 7.58 -17.26
N ALA A 19 -0.22 8.15 -17.06
CA ALA A 19 -0.41 9.50 -16.56
C ALA A 19 -0.19 9.68 -15.05
N PHE A 20 0.54 8.81 -14.31
CA PHE A 20 0.44 8.87 -12.84
C PHE A 20 1.69 8.52 -12.00
N TYR A 21 2.90 8.43 -12.55
CA TYR A 21 4.11 8.39 -11.70
C TYR A 21 4.99 9.60 -11.93
N ASN A 22 4.65 10.69 -11.27
CA ASN A 22 5.52 11.83 -11.12
C ASN A 22 6.52 11.54 -9.97
N PRO A 23 7.81 11.32 -10.25
CA PRO A 23 8.81 10.98 -9.24
C PRO A 23 9.03 12.11 -8.22
N TYR A 24 8.54 13.32 -8.51
CA TYR A 24 8.58 14.46 -7.61
C TYR A 24 7.40 14.51 -6.61
N ASP A 25 6.36 13.68 -6.79
CA ASP A 25 5.24 13.58 -5.84
C ASP A 25 5.61 12.71 -4.64
N ILE A 26 6.34 13.32 -3.71
CA ILE A 26 6.67 12.71 -2.41
C ILE A 26 5.37 12.58 -1.60
N LYS A 27 4.75 11.39 -1.62
CA LYS A 27 3.66 11.05 -0.72
C LYS A 27 4.12 11.20 0.73
N ARG A 28 3.68 12.27 1.40
CA ARG A 28 3.97 12.54 2.81
C ARG A 28 3.51 11.33 3.65
N ARG A 29 4.46 10.66 4.29
CA ARG A 29 4.17 9.55 5.20
C ARG A 29 3.39 10.09 6.40
N ARG A 30 2.16 9.60 6.60
CA ARG A 30 1.41 9.88 7.82
C ARG A 30 2.09 9.15 8.98
N ARG A 31 2.57 9.91 9.96
CA ARG A 31 3.14 9.35 11.19
C ARG A 31 2.01 8.93 12.12
N THR A 32 2.09 7.73 12.68
CA THR A 32 1.21 7.34 13.79
C THR A 32 1.46 8.26 14.98
N SER A 33 0.39 8.82 15.55
CA SER A 33 0.46 9.63 16.76
C SER A 33 0.97 8.83 17.95
N ARG A 34 1.39 9.52 19.03
CA ARG A 34 1.91 8.86 20.23
C ARG A 34 0.85 7.99 20.91
N SER A 35 -0.42 8.41 20.90
CA SER A 35 -1.54 7.62 21.45
C SER A 35 -1.77 6.35 20.63
N GLN A 36 -1.82 6.46 19.30
CA GLN A 36 -1.95 5.30 18.40
C GLN A 36 -0.78 4.32 18.59
N PHE A 37 0.45 4.85 18.73
CA PHE A 37 1.62 4.03 18.98
C PHE A 37 1.51 3.22 20.28
N LYS A 38 1.09 3.84 21.39
CA LYS A 38 0.91 3.14 22.68
C LYS A 38 -0.09 1.99 22.58
N THR A 39 -1.22 2.21 21.91
CA THR A 39 -2.23 1.16 21.71
C THR A 39 -1.72 0.02 20.84
N LEU A 40 -1.00 0.34 19.75
CA LEU A 40 -0.39 -0.65 18.87
C LEU A 40 0.68 -1.47 19.59
N GLU A 41 1.49 -0.84 20.43
CA GLU A 41 2.52 -1.53 21.23
C GLU A 41 1.91 -2.46 22.27
N LYS A 42 0.85 -2.03 22.98
CA LYS A 42 0.10 -2.91 23.87
C LYS A 42 -0.44 -4.13 23.14
N ALA A 43 -1.11 -3.92 22.00
CA ALA A 43 -1.64 -5.01 21.19
C ALA A 43 -0.54 -5.93 20.63
N PHE A 44 0.65 -5.39 20.36
CA PHE A 44 1.81 -6.16 19.91
C PHE A 44 2.37 -7.09 20.99
N ILE A 45 2.42 -6.64 22.25
CA ILE A 45 2.85 -7.46 23.39
C ILE A 45 1.91 -8.65 23.57
N GLU A 46 0.60 -8.43 23.44
CA GLU A 46 -0.42 -9.48 23.56
C GLU A 46 -0.40 -10.44 22.35
N ASN A 47 -0.30 -9.90 21.13
CA ASN A 47 -0.28 -10.71 19.91
C ASN A 47 0.60 -10.07 18.80
N PRO A 48 1.85 -10.52 18.63
CA PRO A 48 2.76 -10.03 17.58
C PRO A 48 2.32 -10.34 16.13
N LYS A 49 1.36 -11.26 15.95
CA LYS A 49 0.82 -11.71 14.65
C LYS A 49 -0.71 -11.60 14.65
N PRO A 50 -1.28 -10.38 14.63
CA PRO A 50 -2.72 -10.19 14.69
C PRO A 50 -3.40 -10.75 13.43
N ASN A 51 -4.50 -11.47 13.64
CA ASN A 51 -5.36 -11.99 12.58
C ASN A 51 -6.16 -10.85 11.90
N ALA A 52 -6.95 -11.18 10.87
CA ALA A 52 -7.72 -10.18 10.12
C ALA A 52 -8.73 -9.41 11.00
N SER A 53 -9.46 -10.11 11.87
CA SER A 53 -10.45 -9.51 12.78
C SER A 53 -9.80 -8.55 13.77
N THR A 54 -8.70 -8.95 14.42
CA THR A 54 -7.94 -8.08 15.34
C THR A 54 -7.42 -6.82 14.63
N ARG A 55 -6.95 -6.95 13.38
CA ARG A 55 -6.53 -5.78 12.58
C ARG A 55 -7.68 -4.84 12.26
N GLN A 56 -8.88 -5.37 11.97
CA GLN A 56 -10.07 -4.55 11.72
C GLN A 56 -10.51 -3.79 12.97
N GLN A 57 -10.52 -4.44 14.13
CA GLN A 57 -10.86 -3.79 15.40
C GLN A 57 -9.87 -2.66 15.74
N LEU A 58 -8.57 -2.90 15.57
CA LEU A 58 -7.54 -1.87 15.78
C LEU A 58 -7.65 -0.73 14.78
N ALA A 59 -7.96 -1.02 13.52
CA ALA A 59 -8.18 -0.04 12.47
C ALA A 59 -9.33 0.92 12.82
N GLN A 60 -10.47 0.38 13.27
CA GLN A 60 -11.62 1.16 13.73
C GLN A 60 -11.27 2.02 14.94
N ARG A 61 -10.65 1.42 15.98
CA ARG A 61 -10.30 2.12 17.22
C ARG A 61 -9.29 3.25 17.00
N LEU A 62 -8.34 3.07 16.08
CA LEU A 62 -7.24 4.00 15.85
C LEU A 62 -7.48 4.94 14.67
N SER A 63 -8.64 4.85 14.00
CA SER A 63 -8.91 5.56 12.73
C SER A 63 -7.78 5.36 11.71
N MET A 64 -7.32 4.11 11.58
CA MET A 64 -6.27 3.69 10.66
C MET A 64 -6.85 2.69 9.65
N THR A 65 -6.19 2.51 8.52
CA THR A 65 -6.57 1.43 7.59
C THR A 65 -6.04 0.08 8.09
N PRO A 66 -6.74 -1.04 7.85
CA PRO A 66 -6.23 -2.38 8.18
C PRO A 66 -4.86 -2.67 7.57
N ARG A 67 -4.60 -2.11 6.37
CA ARG A 67 -3.29 -2.17 5.71
C ARG A 67 -2.22 -1.40 6.48
N GLY A 68 -2.54 -0.22 7.00
CA GLY A 68 -1.65 0.56 7.86
C GLY A 68 -1.26 -0.21 9.13
N ILE A 69 -2.24 -0.88 9.77
CA ILE A 69 -1.99 -1.77 10.91
C ILE A 69 -1.05 -2.92 10.50
N GLN A 70 -1.34 -3.60 9.39
CA GLN A 70 -0.50 -4.70 8.90
C GLN A 70 0.97 -4.28 8.68
N VAL A 71 1.19 -3.15 7.99
CA VAL A 71 2.53 -2.61 7.73
C VAL A 71 3.22 -2.22 9.05
N TRP A 72 2.48 -1.62 9.99
CA TRP A 72 3.03 -1.29 11.30
C TRP A 72 3.53 -2.53 12.03
N PHE A 73 2.73 -3.62 12.07
CA PHE A 73 3.13 -4.87 12.71
C PHE A 73 4.32 -5.55 12.00
N GLN A 74 4.39 -5.47 10.66
CA GLN A 74 5.54 -5.95 9.90
C GLN A 74 6.81 -5.16 10.26
N ASN A 75 6.74 -3.83 10.24
CA ASN A 75 7.86 -2.96 10.58
C ASN A 75 8.29 -3.12 12.04
N ARG A 76 7.33 -3.29 12.97
CA ARG A 76 7.61 -3.51 14.39
C ARG A 76 8.37 -4.81 14.62
N ARG A 77 8.00 -5.90 13.91
CA ARG A 77 8.72 -7.18 13.96
C ARG A 77 10.11 -7.09 13.34
N ALA A 78 10.26 -6.40 12.21
CA ALA A 78 11.57 -6.20 11.58
C ALA A 78 12.55 -5.45 12.50
N LYS A 79 12.04 -4.54 13.34
CA LYS A 79 12.84 -3.84 14.36
C LYS A 79 13.15 -4.68 15.61
N ASN A 80 12.39 -5.74 15.89
CA ASN A 80 12.62 -6.67 17.00
C ASN A 80 13.48 -7.88 16.60
N LYS A 81 14.08 -7.84 15.41
CA LYS A 81 15.06 -8.81 14.93
C LYS A 81 16.42 -8.12 14.92
#